data_AF-A0A1Y2BAK5-F1
#
_entry.id   AF-A0A1Y2BAK5-F1
#
_cell.length_a   1.000
_cell.length_b   1.000
_cell.length_c   1.000
_cell.angle_alpha   90.00
_cell.angle_beta   90.00
_cell.angle_gamma   90.00
#
_symmetry.space_group_name_H-M   'P 1'
#
loop_
_entity.id
_entity.type
_entity.pdbx_description
1 polymer ?
#
loop_
_entity_poly.entity_id
_entity_poly.type
_entity_poly.pdbx_seq_one_letter_code
_entity_poly.pdbx_strand_id
1 'polypeptide(L)'
;MQKKVFSILTLIVSGVFCKDAFFGKVNRAKIFEKTDFVVPNITINLSEKDYRNFYLRYQCERDMNIRYLNKNEDCYHASWMDYDDIMKKAIEKKLIDSSLIKDSKDLELLRHTNKTFSDFENIVSKYSNYTMDKILSTGYGLYKIPEYEMEEEASLTFDLKG
;
A
#
# COMPACT_ATOMS: atom_id res chain seq x y z
N MET A 1 -61.76 58.96 -0.06
CA MET A 1 -61.58 57.55 0.35
C MET A 1 -60.61 56.87 -0.61
N GLN A 2 -59.39 56.60 -0.16
CA GLN A 2 -58.33 55.91 -0.91
C GLN A 2 -58.71 54.43 -1.11
N LYS A 3 -58.57 53.91 -2.34
CA LYS A 3 -58.55 52.46 -2.59
C LYS A 3 -57.34 52.07 -3.44
N LYS A 4 -56.31 51.74 -2.68
CA LYS A 4 -55.22 50.76 -2.86
C LYS A 4 -55.03 50.12 -4.24
N VAL A 5 -53.85 50.38 -4.79
CA VAL A 5 -53.15 49.61 -5.82
C VAL A 5 -53.00 48.15 -5.37
N PHE A 6 -53.40 47.21 -6.22
CA PHE A 6 -52.95 45.81 -6.13
C PHE A 6 -52.39 45.41 -7.49
N SER A 7 -51.08 45.61 -7.64
CA SER A 7 -50.29 44.97 -8.69
C SER A 7 -50.10 43.51 -8.27
N ILE A 8 -50.89 42.60 -8.82
CA ILE A 8 -50.63 41.17 -8.70
C ILE A 8 -49.69 40.83 -9.86
N LEU A 9 -48.40 40.92 -9.56
CA LEU A 9 -47.32 40.36 -10.37
C LEU A 9 -47.49 38.83 -10.34
N THR A 10 -48.17 38.28 -11.33
CA THR A 10 -48.22 36.83 -11.57
C THR A 10 -46.84 36.37 -12.01
N LEU A 11 -45.99 36.06 -11.04
CA LEU A 11 -44.86 35.14 -11.19
C LEU A 11 -45.44 33.76 -11.52
N ILE A 12 -45.73 33.55 -12.81
CA ILE A 12 -45.82 32.20 -13.36
C ILE A 12 -44.40 31.65 -13.26
N VAL A 13 -44.12 30.99 -12.14
CA VAL A 13 -43.00 30.06 -12.04
C VAL A 13 -43.34 28.94 -13.00
N SER A 14 -43.00 29.12 -14.27
CA SER A 14 -42.98 28.03 -15.25
C SER A 14 -41.92 27.06 -14.76
N GLY A 15 -42.35 26.09 -13.96
CA GLY A 15 -41.57 24.89 -13.68
C GLY A 15 -41.36 24.17 -15.00
N VAL A 16 -40.26 24.50 -15.68
CA VAL A 16 -39.82 23.76 -16.86
C VAL A 16 -39.45 22.38 -16.34
N PHE A 17 -40.35 21.41 -16.53
CA PHE A 17 -40.02 20.00 -16.44
C PHE A 17 -39.05 19.69 -17.59
N CYS A 18 -37.77 20.01 -17.40
CA CYS A 18 -36.69 19.54 -18.25
C CYS A 18 -36.65 18.02 -18.13
N LYS A 19 -37.35 17.34 -19.05
CA LYS A 19 -37.11 15.94 -19.33
C LYS A 19 -35.75 15.85 -19.99
N ASP A 20 -34.82 15.21 -19.29
CA ASP A 20 -33.49 14.94 -19.84
C ASP A 20 -33.65 14.01 -21.05
N ALA A 21 -33.32 14.50 -22.25
CA ALA A 21 -33.44 13.73 -23.49
C ALA A 21 -32.61 12.45 -23.46
N PHE A 22 -31.54 12.43 -22.65
CA PHE A 22 -30.67 11.28 -22.49
C PHE A 22 -31.33 10.12 -21.72
N PHE A 23 -32.17 10.43 -20.71
CA PHE A 23 -32.81 9.42 -19.84
C PHE A 23 -34.29 9.15 -20.19
N GLY A 24 -34.83 9.82 -21.19
CA GLY A 24 -36.18 9.58 -21.70
C GLY A 24 -37.29 9.83 -20.67
N LYS A 25 -38.20 8.86 -20.49
CA LYS A 25 -39.33 8.96 -19.53
C LYS A 25 -38.96 8.61 -18.08
N VAL A 26 -37.70 8.28 -17.81
CA VAL A 26 -37.28 7.85 -16.47
C VAL A 26 -36.82 9.08 -15.68
N ASN A 27 -37.39 9.27 -14.49
CA ASN A 27 -36.94 10.34 -13.61
C ASN A 27 -35.50 10.03 -13.15
N ARG A 28 -34.55 10.92 -13.47
CA ARG A 28 -33.14 10.82 -13.09
C ARG A 28 -32.96 10.55 -11.59
N ALA A 29 -33.83 11.11 -10.74
CA ALA A 29 -33.83 10.83 -9.30
C ALA A 29 -34.07 9.35 -8.97
N LYS A 30 -34.91 8.65 -9.75
CA LYS A 30 -35.20 7.22 -9.56
C LYS A 30 -34.09 6.31 -10.09
N ILE A 31 -33.28 6.80 -11.05
CA ILE A 31 -32.07 6.10 -11.50
C ILE A 31 -31.01 6.21 -10.42
N PHE A 32 -30.73 7.42 -9.93
CA PHE A 32 -29.79 7.63 -8.83
C PHE A 32 -30.21 6.91 -7.56
N GLU A 33 -31.48 6.92 -7.18
CA GLU A 33 -31.94 6.16 -6.00
C GLU A 33 -31.64 4.65 -6.09
N LYS A 34 -31.59 4.10 -7.31
CA LYS A 34 -31.27 2.68 -7.55
C LYS A 34 -29.79 2.38 -7.74
N THR A 35 -28.97 3.37 -8.10
CA THR A 35 -27.56 3.15 -8.45
C THR A 35 -26.57 3.80 -7.48
N ASP A 36 -26.95 4.90 -6.81
CA ASP A 36 -26.04 5.72 -5.98
C ASP A 36 -26.04 5.32 -4.50
N PHE A 37 -27.07 4.62 -4.01
CA PHE A 37 -27.17 4.21 -2.60
C PHE A 37 -26.78 2.76 -2.31
N VAL A 38 -26.49 1.98 -3.35
CA VAL A 38 -26.15 0.56 -3.21
C VAL A 38 -24.68 0.38 -3.55
N VAL A 39 -23.83 0.61 -2.54
CA VAL A 39 -22.40 0.26 -2.64
C VAL A 39 -22.30 -1.25 -2.42
N PRO A 40 -21.84 -2.02 -3.43
CA PRO A 40 -21.78 -3.47 -3.28
C PRO A 40 -20.69 -3.87 -2.29
N ASN A 41 -20.97 -4.89 -1.49
CA ASN A 41 -19.93 -5.57 -0.74
C ASN A 41 -19.10 -6.41 -1.73
N ILE A 42 -17.83 -6.06 -1.89
CA ILE A 42 -16.89 -6.77 -2.75
C ILE A 42 -16.09 -7.74 -1.87
N THR A 43 -16.28 -9.03 -2.09
CA THR A 43 -15.51 -10.08 -1.43
C THR A 43 -14.48 -10.64 -2.40
N ILE A 44 -13.20 -10.56 -2.02
CA ILE A 44 -12.10 -11.16 -2.77
C ILE A 44 -11.80 -12.52 -2.13
N ASN A 45 -11.99 -13.59 -2.89
CA ASN A 45 -11.64 -14.94 -2.44
C ASN A 45 -10.23 -15.25 -2.95
N LEU A 46 -9.33 -15.51 -2.00
CA LEU A 46 -7.95 -15.90 -2.23
C LEU A 46 -7.68 -17.24 -1.56
N SER A 47 -6.74 -18.01 -2.12
CA SER A 47 -6.16 -19.14 -1.40
C SER A 47 -5.51 -18.65 -0.10
N GLU A 48 -5.39 -19.51 0.90
CA GLU A 48 -4.74 -19.13 2.16
C GLU A 48 -3.26 -18.74 1.93
N LYS A 49 -2.59 -19.42 0.99
CA LYS A 49 -1.21 -19.13 0.60
C LYS A 49 -1.11 -17.73 -0.01
N ASP A 50 -1.96 -17.42 -1.00
CA ASP A 50 -1.95 -16.12 -1.68
C ASP A 50 -2.33 -14.99 -0.71
N TYR A 51 -3.31 -15.22 0.17
CA TYR A 51 -3.67 -14.26 1.21
C TYR A 51 -2.49 -13.96 2.14
N ARG A 52 -1.80 -14.99 2.65
CA ARG A 52 -0.64 -14.81 3.54
C ARG A 52 0.50 -14.05 2.85
N ASN A 53 0.80 -14.39 1.60
CA ASN A 53 1.83 -13.72 0.81
C ASN A 53 1.46 -12.26 0.55
N PHE A 54 0.22 -11.99 0.14
CA PHE A 54 -0.29 -10.64 -0.10
C PHE A 54 -0.27 -9.80 1.18
N TYR A 55 -0.72 -10.37 2.30
CA TYR A 55 -0.77 -9.70 3.58
C TYR A 55 0.63 -9.35 4.08
N LEU A 56 1.57 -10.31 4.07
CA LEU A 56 2.96 -10.06 4.48
C LEU A 56 3.59 -8.97 3.60
N ARG A 57 3.41 -9.06 2.29
CA ARG A 57 3.89 -8.02 1.36
C ARG A 57 3.36 -6.64 1.74
N TYR A 58 2.04 -6.50 1.89
CA TYR A 58 1.42 -5.22 2.23
C TYR A 58 1.92 -4.67 3.56
N GLN A 59 2.07 -5.54 4.57
CA GLN A 59 2.66 -5.16 5.85
C GLN A 59 4.08 -4.65 5.67
N CYS A 60 4.93 -5.34 4.91
CA CYS A 60 6.31 -4.92 4.69
C CYS A 60 6.44 -3.63 3.88
N GLU A 61 5.61 -3.44 2.85
CA GLU A 61 5.57 -2.19 2.07
C GLU A 61 5.20 -0.99 2.94
N ARG A 62 4.27 -1.18 3.88
CA ARG A 62 3.87 -0.14 4.84
C ARG A 62 4.93 0.07 5.92
N ASP A 63 5.30 -0.97 6.64
CA ASP A 63 6.08 -0.88 7.87
C ASP A 63 7.55 -0.53 7.59
N MET A 64 8.14 -1.08 6.53
CA MET A 64 9.51 -0.79 6.11
C MET A 64 9.63 0.46 5.22
N ASN A 65 8.54 1.20 5.03
CA ASN A 65 8.59 2.46 4.32
C ASN A 65 9.39 3.49 5.11
N ILE A 66 10.17 4.32 4.42
CA ILE A 66 10.97 5.40 5.04
C ILE A 66 10.13 6.40 5.87
N ARG A 67 8.82 6.48 5.62
CA ARG A 67 7.90 7.35 6.36
C ARG A 67 7.48 6.78 7.72
N TYR A 68 7.48 5.47 7.89
CA TYR A 68 6.97 4.81 9.09
C TYR A 68 8.10 4.19 9.91
N LEU A 69 9.03 3.46 9.26
CA LEU A 69 10.17 2.81 9.90
C LEU A 69 9.76 1.92 11.10
N ASN A 70 8.67 1.19 10.94
CA ASN A 70 8.18 0.29 11.97
C ASN A 70 9.02 -0.99 11.94
N LYS A 71 9.56 -1.37 13.10
CA LYS A 71 10.26 -2.66 13.25
C LYS A 71 9.30 -3.80 12.96
N ASN A 72 9.64 -4.67 12.00
CA ASN A 72 8.83 -5.81 11.61
C ASN A 72 9.72 -7.04 11.35
N GLU A 73 9.73 -7.97 12.31
CA GLU A 73 10.57 -9.17 12.26
C GLU A 73 10.15 -10.13 11.12
N ASP A 74 8.85 -10.25 10.85
CA ASP A 74 8.36 -11.12 9.77
C ASP A 74 8.90 -10.62 8.41
N CYS A 75 9.00 -9.32 8.24
CA CYS A 75 9.59 -8.72 7.04
C CYS A 75 11.10 -8.90 6.95
N TYR A 76 11.82 -8.86 8.06
CA TYR A 76 13.27 -9.14 8.07
C TYR A 76 13.57 -10.61 7.77
N HIS A 77 12.64 -11.52 8.07
CA HIS A 77 12.80 -12.95 7.81
C HIS A 77 12.02 -13.42 6.57
N ALA A 78 11.48 -12.50 5.78
CA ALA A 78 10.73 -12.85 4.58
C ALA A 78 11.65 -13.54 3.55
N SER A 79 11.06 -14.43 2.75
CA SER A 79 11.80 -15.29 1.80
C SER A 79 12.57 -14.52 0.71
N TRP A 80 12.22 -13.26 0.47
CA TRP A 80 12.90 -12.38 -0.48
C TRP A 80 14.06 -11.59 0.13
N MET A 81 14.35 -11.76 1.43
CA MET A 81 15.45 -11.10 2.11
C MET A 81 16.76 -11.87 1.88
N ASP A 82 17.48 -11.50 0.83
CA ASP A 82 18.83 -12.00 0.55
C ASP A 82 19.88 -11.13 1.26
N TYR A 83 20.35 -11.60 2.42
CA TYR A 83 21.33 -10.87 3.21
C TYR A 83 22.74 -10.86 2.62
N ASP A 84 23.06 -11.73 1.66
CA ASP A 84 24.32 -11.61 0.93
C ASP A 84 24.30 -10.39 0.01
N ASP A 85 23.23 -10.24 -0.78
CA ASP A 85 23.04 -9.11 -1.69
C ASP A 85 22.80 -7.79 -0.91
N ILE A 86 21.98 -7.83 0.14
CA ILE A 86 21.73 -6.67 1.01
C ILE A 86 23.04 -6.16 1.64
N MET A 87 23.87 -7.06 2.19
CA MET A 87 25.16 -6.68 2.79
C MET A 87 26.08 -6.02 1.76
N LYS A 88 26.19 -6.64 0.58
CA LYS A 88 26.99 -6.11 -0.53
C LYS A 88 26.53 -4.70 -0.92
N LYS A 89 25.24 -4.51 -1.17
CA LYS A 89 24.66 -3.22 -1.53
C LYS A 89 24.81 -2.17 -0.43
N ALA A 90 24.71 -2.56 0.84
CA ALA A 90 24.89 -1.66 1.96
C ALA A 90 26.32 -1.10 2.01
N ILE A 91 27.33 -1.92 1.73
CA ILE A 91 28.73 -1.51 1.62
C ILE A 91 28.94 -0.62 0.38
N GLU A 92 28.45 -1.04 -0.78
CA GLU A 92 28.56 -0.26 -2.04
C GLU A 92 27.95 1.14 -1.92
N LYS A 93 26.82 1.25 -1.22
CA LYS A 93 26.13 2.51 -0.92
C LYS A 93 26.71 3.29 0.26
N LYS A 94 27.79 2.79 0.88
CA LYS A 94 28.45 3.38 2.05
C LYS A 94 27.51 3.57 3.25
N LEU A 95 26.52 2.70 3.39
CA LEU A 95 25.67 2.61 4.59
C LEU A 95 26.39 1.84 5.70
N ILE A 96 27.35 1.00 5.34
CA ILE A 96 28.30 0.33 6.23
C ILE A 96 29.69 0.75 5.78
N ASP A 97 30.52 1.25 6.70
CA ASP A 97 31.90 1.62 6.37
C ASP A 97 32.82 0.41 6.50
N SER A 98 33.09 -0.25 5.37
CA SER A 98 33.95 -1.43 5.32
C SER A 98 35.40 -1.16 5.74
N SER A 99 35.86 0.10 5.73
CA SER A 99 37.22 0.46 6.16
C SER A 99 37.42 0.32 7.67
N LEU A 100 36.33 0.31 8.44
CA LEU A 100 36.33 0.13 9.88
C LEU A 100 36.37 -1.36 10.29
N ILE A 101 36.09 -2.27 9.36
CA ILE A 101 36.00 -3.70 9.62
C ILE A 101 37.41 -4.30 9.65
N LYS A 102 37.97 -4.41 10.86
CA LYS A 102 39.31 -4.96 11.11
C LYS A 102 39.29 -6.31 11.83
N ASP A 103 38.17 -6.66 12.45
CA ASP A 103 38.01 -7.94 13.13
C ASP A 103 38.02 -9.09 12.11
N SER A 104 38.81 -10.13 12.40
CA SER A 104 38.99 -11.24 11.46
C SER A 104 37.72 -12.04 11.23
N LYS A 105 36.85 -12.17 12.24
CA LYS A 105 35.58 -12.91 12.12
C LYS A 105 34.58 -12.11 11.30
N ASP A 106 34.51 -10.80 11.51
CA ASP A 106 33.64 -9.94 10.72
C ASP A 106 34.10 -9.86 9.25
N LEU A 107 35.41 -9.82 9.01
CA LEU A 107 35.98 -9.90 7.65
C LEU A 107 35.70 -11.24 6.97
N GLU A 108 35.74 -12.33 7.74
CA GLU A 108 35.38 -13.66 7.26
C GLU A 108 33.90 -13.73 6.89
N LEU A 109 33.03 -13.17 7.73
CA LEU A 109 31.58 -13.08 7.48
C LEU A 109 31.28 -12.36 6.17
N LEU A 110 32.01 -11.28 5.83
CA LEU A 110 31.84 -10.60 4.53
C LEU A 110 32.16 -11.48 3.31
N ARG A 111 32.99 -12.51 3.45
CA ARG A 111 33.43 -13.38 2.35
C ARG A 111 32.55 -14.62 2.16
N HIS A 112 31.85 -15.04 3.21
CA HIS A 112 30.97 -16.22 3.17
C HIS A 112 29.65 -15.92 2.45
N THR A 113 28.96 -16.96 1.99
CA THR A 113 27.60 -16.90 1.43
C THR A 113 26.59 -17.43 2.45
N ASN A 114 25.30 -17.23 2.20
CA ASN A 114 24.17 -17.58 3.05
C ASN A 114 24.16 -16.82 4.38
N LYS A 115 24.42 -15.50 4.34
CA LYS A 115 24.28 -14.65 5.53
C LYS A 115 22.84 -14.65 6.03
N THR A 116 22.70 -14.56 7.34
CA THR A 116 21.41 -14.44 8.02
C THR A 116 21.11 -12.98 8.36
N PHE A 117 19.88 -12.70 8.77
CA PHE A 117 19.52 -11.41 9.37
C PHE A 117 20.43 -11.06 10.55
N SER A 118 20.73 -12.03 11.42
CA SER A 118 21.59 -11.80 12.60
C SER A 118 23.01 -11.42 12.20
N ASP A 119 23.56 -12.05 11.16
CA ASP A 119 24.88 -11.68 10.63
C ASP A 119 24.89 -10.23 10.14
N PHE A 120 23.83 -9.82 9.43
CA PHE A 120 23.68 -8.46 8.97
C PHE A 120 23.51 -7.46 10.13
N GLU A 121 22.64 -7.75 11.10
CA GLU A 121 22.43 -6.92 12.29
C GLU A 121 23.72 -6.74 13.10
N ASN A 122 24.53 -7.80 13.24
CA ASN A 122 25.82 -7.76 13.92
C ASN A 122 26.80 -6.80 13.23
N ILE A 123 26.86 -6.79 11.90
CA ILE A 123 27.72 -5.87 11.15
C ILE A 123 27.20 -4.44 11.22
N VAL A 124 25.89 -4.24 11.03
CA VAL A 124 25.29 -2.90 11.06
C VAL A 124 25.48 -2.26 12.43
N SER A 125 25.21 -2.98 13.51
CA SER A 125 25.35 -2.45 14.88
C SER A 125 26.78 -2.03 15.24
N LYS A 126 27.80 -2.67 14.63
CA LYS A 126 29.22 -2.36 14.87
C LYS A 126 29.79 -1.28 13.95
N TYR A 127 29.40 -1.28 12.67
CA TYR A 127 30.10 -0.56 11.60
C TYR A 127 29.21 0.42 10.82
N SER A 128 28.03 0.72 11.38
CA SER A 128 27.08 1.65 10.80
C SER A 128 26.44 2.52 11.88
N ASN A 129 26.02 3.73 11.49
CA ASN A 129 25.28 4.65 12.36
C ASN A 129 23.76 4.54 12.16
N TYR A 130 23.31 3.56 11.37
CA TYR A 130 21.90 3.34 11.07
C TYR A 130 21.30 2.30 12.01
N THR A 131 20.03 2.49 12.36
CA THR A 131 19.22 1.45 12.98
C THR A 131 18.73 0.45 11.94
N MET A 132 18.30 -0.74 12.37
CA MET A 132 17.85 -1.81 11.47
C MET A 132 16.63 -1.41 10.63
N ASP A 133 15.62 -0.82 11.26
CA ASP A 133 14.42 -0.27 10.61
C ASP A 133 14.78 0.78 9.55
N LYS A 134 15.81 1.59 9.81
CA LYS A 134 16.26 2.64 8.90
C LYS A 134 17.05 2.07 7.73
N ILE A 135 18.07 1.25 7.98
CA ILE A 135 18.93 0.73 6.92
C ILE A 135 18.18 -0.22 5.99
N LEU A 136 17.28 -1.03 6.54
CA LEU A 136 16.39 -1.90 5.78
C LEU A 136 15.11 -1.17 5.33
N SER A 137 15.05 0.15 5.38
CA SER A 137 13.92 0.84 4.75
C SER A 137 14.00 0.71 3.23
N THR A 138 12.83 0.62 2.59
CA THR A 138 12.73 0.52 1.12
C THR A 138 13.36 1.70 0.39
N GLY A 139 13.56 2.84 1.06
CA GLY A 139 14.18 4.04 0.51
C GLY A 139 15.66 3.90 0.16
N TYR A 140 16.41 2.98 0.81
CA TYR A 140 17.82 2.75 0.50
C TYR A 140 18.04 1.77 -0.66
N GLY A 141 16.99 1.03 -1.04
CA GLY A 141 17.01 0.09 -2.17
C GLY A 141 18.01 -1.05 -1.99
N LEU A 142 18.10 -1.60 -0.77
CA LEU A 142 18.96 -2.75 -0.47
C LEU A 142 18.35 -4.08 -0.95
N TYR A 143 17.03 -4.16 -0.98
CA TYR A 143 16.25 -5.29 -1.47
C TYR A 143 15.04 -4.76 -2.25
N LYS A 144 14.35 -5.66 -2.95
CA LYS A 144 13.07 -5.37 -3.61
C LYS A 144 12.03 -6.33 -3.05
N ILE A 145 10.91 -5.78 -2.57
CA ILE A 145 9.74 -6.59 -2.23
C ILE A 145 9.17 -7.13 -3.56
N PRO A 146 9.00 -8.45 -3.70
CA PRO A 146 8.57 -9.05 -4.95
C PRO A 146 7.16 -8.56 -5.32
N GLU A 147 6.94 -8.42 -6.62
CA GLU A 147 5.60 -8.34 -7.16
C GLU A 147 5.01 -9.75 -7.12
N TYR A 148 3.84 -9.89 -6.50
CA TYR A 148 3.17 -11.17 -6.37
C TYR A 148 2.02 -11.24 -7.37
N GLU A 149 2.02 -12.30 -8.18
CA GLU A 149 0.90 -12.71 -8.99
C GLU A 149 0.26 -13.94 -8.33
N MET A 150 -1.06 -14.00 -8.34
CA MET A 150 -1.79 -15.10 -7.70
C MET A 150 -1.52 -16.39 -8.47
N GLU A 151 -1.07 -17.43 -7.78
CA GLU A 151 -0.79 -18.73 -8.39
C GLU A 151 -2.08 -19.53 -8.62
N GLU A 152 -3.11 -19.30 -7.79
CA GLU A 152 -4.40 -20.00 -7.84
C GLU A 152 -5.54 -19.10 -8.36
N GLU A 153 -6.69 -19.70 -8.69
CA GLU A 153 -7.88 -18.98 -9.16
C GLU A 153 -8.44 -18.06 -8.06
N ALA A 154 -8.18 -16.77 -8.20
CA ALA A 154 -8.86 -15.75 -7.40
C ALA A 154 -10.24 -15.43 -7.98
N SER A 155 -11.21 -15.18 -7.10
CA SER A 155 -12.55 -14.75 -7.53
C SER A 155 -13.01 -13.51 -6.78
N LEU A 156 -13.85 -12.73 -7.45
CA LEU A 156 -14.49 -11.55 -6.91
C LEU A 156 -16.00 -11.76 -6.89
N THR A 157 -16.60 -11.66 -5.72
CA THR A 157 -18.06 -11.68 -5.55
C THR A 157 -18.55 -10.28 -5.24
N PHE A 158 -19.58 -9.84 -5.96
CA PHE A 158 -20.24 -8.55 -5.76
C PHE A 158 -21.62 -8.77 -5.16
N ASP A 159 -21.81 -8.43 -3.90
CA ASP A 159 -23.13 -8.41 -3.28
C ASP A 159 -23.75 -7.01 -3.40
N LEU A 160 -24.70 -6.87 -4.32
CA LEU A 160 -25.45 -5.64 -4.58
C LEU A 160 -26.56 -5.38 -3.55
N LYS A 161 -26.63 -6.11 -2.43
CA LYS A 161 -27.69 -5.94 -1.42
C LYS A 161 -27.19 -5.62 -0.02
N GLY A 162 -25.88 -5.73 0.21
CA GLY A 162 -25.28 -5.49 1.52
C GLY A 162 -25.34 -6.73 2.39
#